data_AF-A0A1X9P3G3-F1
#
_entry.id   AF-A0A1X9P3G3-F1
#
_cell.length_a   1.000
_cell.length_b   1.000
_cell.length_c   1.000
_cell.angle_alpha   90.00
_cell.angle_beta   90.00
_cell.angle_gamma   90.00
#
_symmetry.space_group_name_H-M   'P 1'
#
loop_
_entity.id
_entity.type
_entity.pdbx_description
1 polymer ?
#
loop_
_entity_poly.entity_id
_entity_poly.type
_entity_poly.pdbx_seq_one_letter_code
_entity_poly.pdbx_strand_id
1 'polypeptide(L)'
;MTTRQVEHDIIVEAPAAAVYRLIAEVENWPRIFPPTLYVDHVERGAGEERIRIWATANGEAKTWSSLRTLDPANLRITFRQEVSTPPVAAMGGTWIIEPLSGGSARIRLLHDYRAVDDDPAGLKWIDEAVDRNSRAELAALKTNVELAHAAEEITFSFEDTVQIAGSAKDAYDFVNEAGLWVERLPHVASVRFSEDTPGLQTLEMDTRAKDGSTHTTKSYRVAFPHHTIVYKQVTLPALMTLHTGRWTFTEYDGGVAATSQHTVVLNTENIARVLGPEATVADAREYVRGALSTNSRATLGHARDYAEDKR
;
A
#
# COMPACT_ATOMS: atom_id res chain seq x y z
N MET A 1 11.01 36.06 0.47
CA MET A 1 10.60 34.64 0.49
C MET A 1 11.35 33.92 1.58
N THR A 2 10.65 33.62 2.66
CA THR A 2 11.22 33.05 3.89
C THR A 2 10.86 31.58 3.96
N THR A 3 11.82 30.70 3.67
CA THR A 3 11.64 29.26 3.83
C THR A 3 11.77 28.90 5.31
N ARG A 4 10.77 28.20 5.86
CA ARG A 4 10.84 27.60 7.19
C ARG A 4 11.50 26.24 7.11
N GLN A 5 12.23 25.88 8.16
CA GLN A 5 12.85 24.57 8.32
C GLN A 5 12.51 24.02 9.70
N VAL A 6 12.14 22.75 9.75
CA VAL A 6 11.85 22.03 10.99
C VAL A 6 12.47 20.64 10.94
N GLU A 7 12.77 20.10 12.11
CA GLU A 7 13.35 18.76 12.26
C GLU A 7 12.62 18.01 13.36
N HIS A 8 12.32 16.75 13.07
CA HIS A 8 11.80 15.77 14.02
C HIS A 8 12.67 14.52 13.96
N ASP A 9 12.79 13.81 15.07
CA ASP A 9 13.55 12.57 15.10
C ASP A 9 12.95 11.51 16.02
N ILE A 10 13.33 10.26 15.78
CA ILE A 10 12.95 9.12 16.60
C ILE A 10 14.03 8.04 16.54
N ILE A 11 14.17 7.25 17.61
CA ILE A 11 15.05 6.07 17.65
C ILE A 11 14.22 4.81 17.36
N VAL A 12 14.75 3.93 16.52
CA VAL A 12 14.14 2.64 16.16
C VAL A 12 15.08 1.47 16.45
N GLU A 13 14.53 0.35 16.89
CA GLU A 13 15.24 -0.91 17.15
C GLU A 13 15.39 -1.72 15.87
N ALA A 14 16.01 -1.13 14.85
CA ALA A 14 16.35 -1.79 13.59
C ALA A 14 17.65 -1.20 13.01
N PRO A 15 18.47 -2.01 12.30
CA PRO A 15 19.73 -1.52 11.74
C PRO A 15 19.50 -0.39 10.72
N ALA A 16 20.34 0.65 10.77
CA ALA A 16 20.21 1.83 9.90
C ALA A 16 20.08 1.50 8.40
N ALA A 17 20.83 0.51 7.91
CA ALA A 17 20.74 0.06 6.53
C ALA A 17 19.37 -0.56 6.19
N ALA A 18 18.76 -1.31 7.12
CA ALA A 18 17.43 -1.89 6.93
C ALA A 18 16.34 -0.81 6.92
N VAL A 19 16.44 0.17 7.84
CA VAL A 19 15.55 1.33 7.89
C VAL A 19 15.63 2.13 6.59
N TYR A 20 16.85 2.48 6.14
CA TYR A 20 17.07 3.19 4.90
C TYR A 20 16.45 2.45 3.72
N ARG A 21 16.70 1.13 3.61
CA ARG A 21 16.15 0.29 2.54
C ARG A 21 14.62 0.34 2.50
N LEU A 22 13.96 0.21 3.64
CA LEU A 22 12.49 0.26 3.73
C LEU A 22 11.92 1.61 3.26
N ILE A 23 12.60 2.73 3.52
CA ILE A 23 12.16 4.06 3.08
C ILE A 23 12.55 4.31 1.59
N ALA A 24 13.69 3.81 1.16
CA ALA A 24 14.19 3.94 -0.22
C ALA A 24 13.37 3.10 -1.22
N GLU A 25 13.07 1.85 -0.90
CA GLU A 25 12.25 0.95 -1.71
C GLU A 25 10.77 1.25 -1.50
N VAL A 26 10.18 2.08 -2.37
CA VAL A 26 8.83 2.61 -2.21
C VAL A 26 7.73 1.55 -2.23
N GLU A 27 8.02 0.38 -2.78
CA GLU A 27 7.16 -0.79 -2.74
C GLU A 27 6.86 -1.24 -1.29
N ASN A 28 7.74 -0.91 -0.33
CA ASN A 28 7.52 -1.18 1.08
C ASN A 28 6.60 -0.16 1.77
N TRP A 29 6.32 0.99 1.15
CA TRP A 29 5.62 2.10 1.82
C TRP A 29 4.23 1.74 2.33
N PRO A 30 3.39 0.95 1.61
CA PRO A 30 2.12 0.50 2.17
C PRO A 30 2.26 -0.29 3.49
N ARG A 31 3.44 -0.86 3.76
CA ARG A 31 3.74 -1.60 4.98
C ARG A 31 4.20 -0.71 6.13
N ILE A 32 5.01 0.29 5.84
CA ILE A 32 5.67 1.11 6.88
C ILE A 32 4.96 2.45 7.13
N PHE A 33 4.22 2.96 6.15
CA PHE A 33 3.42 4.17 6.24
C PHE A 33 1.93 3.80 6.17
N PRO A 34 1.20 3.79 7.30
CA PRO A 34 -0.20 3.38 7.33
C PRO A 34 -1.10 4.08 6.30
N PRO A 35 -0.95 5.39 6.04
CA PRO A 35 -1.75 6.09 5.03
C PRO A 35 -1.50 5.61 3.60
N THR A 36 -0.28 5.18 3.27
CA THR A 36 0.11 4.84 1.90
C THR A 36 -0.63 3.60 1.41
N LEU A 37 -1.29 3.75 0.26
CA LEU A 37 -2.02 2.70 -0.44
C LEU A 37 -1.14 2.03 -1.48
N TYR A 38 -0.44 2.84 -2.28
CA TYR A 38 0.45 2.39 -3.34
C TYR A 38 1.44 3.49 -3.70
N VAL A 39 2.60 3.11 -4.21
CA VAL A 39 3.57 4.03 -4.81
C VAL A 39 4.03 3.41 -6.12
N ASP A 40 4.06 4.23 -7.17
CA ASP A 40 4.57 3.84 -8.48
C ASP A 40 5.71 4.76 -8.90
N HIS A 41 6.60 4.25 -9.73
CA HIS A 41 7.65 5.06 -10.33
C HIS A 41 7.17 5.66 -11.64
N VAL A 42 7.22 6.98 -11.73
CA VAL A 42 6.99 7.71 -12.98
C VAL A 42 8.27 7.75 -13.80
N GLU A 43 9.41 8.01 -13.16
CA GLU A 43 10.74 8.04 -13.79
C GLU A 43 11.78 7.45 -12.82
N ARG A 44 12.72 6.66 -13.36
CA ARG A 44 13.84 6.06 -12.60
C ARG A 44 15.18 6.48 -13.23
N GLY A 45 16.03 7.13 -12.44
CA GLY A 45 17.40 7.51 -12.81
C GLY A 45 18.44 6.90 -11.86
N ALA A 46 19.72 7.25 -12.07
CA ALA A 46 20.87 6.67 -11.34
C ALA A 46 21.06 7.18 -9.89
N GLY A 47 20.01 7.72 -9.27
CA GLY A 47 20.08 8.39 -7.96
C GLY A 47 18.99 9.43 -7.76
N GLU A 48 18.24 9.74 -8.82
CA GLU A 48 17.02 10.54 -8.79
C GLU A 48 15.87 9.71 -9.32
N GLU A 49 14.68 9.90 -8.75
CA GLU A 49 13.46 9.25 -9.21
C GLU A 49 12.25 10.15 -8.98
N ARG A 50 11.29 10.06 -9.89
CA ARG A 50 9.96 10.63 -9.70
C ARG A 50 9.01 9.51 -9.35
N ILE A 51 8.32 9.65 -8.24
CA ILE A 51 7.31 8.70 -7.77
C ILE A 51 5.94 9.36 -7.74
N ARG A 52 4.90 8.56 -7.93
CA ARG A 52 3.52 8.93 -7.64
C ARG A 52 3.04 8.12 -6.44
N ILE A 53 2.48 8.82 -5.46
CA ILE A 53 2.01 8.25 -4.20
C ILE A 53 0.49 8.30 -4.21
N TRP A 54 -0.14 7.22 -3.78
CA TRP A 54 -1.55 7.16 -3.43
C TRP A 54 -1.67 6.86 -1.94
N ALA A 55 -2.41 7.67 -1.20
CA ALA A 55 -2.56 7.51 0.24
C ALA A 55 -3.95 7.94 0.71
N THR A 56 -4.33 7.53 1.91
CA THR A 56 -5.50 8.07 2.60
C THR A 56 -5.12 9.32 3.39
N ALA A 57 -5.98 10.34 3.35
CA ALA A 57 -5.87 11.55 4.15
C ALA A 57 -7.26 11.85 4.73
N ASN A 58 -7.40 11.73 6.05
CA ASN A 58 -8.69 11.88 6.75
C ASN A 58 -9.81 10.97 6.20
N GLY A 59 -9.47 9.75 5.77
CA GLY A 59 -10.42 8.79 5.22
C GLY A 59 -10.71 8.96 3.72
N GLU A 60 -10.20 10.00 3.09
CA GLU A 60 -10.28 10.21 1.63
C GLU A 60 -9.01 9.76 0.95
N ALA A 61 -9.12 9.02 -0.15
CA ALA A 61 -7.95 8.62 -0.93
C ALA A 61 -7.49 9.78 -1.84
N LYS A 62 -6.18 10.04 -1.88
CA LYS A 62 -5.54 11.14 -2.65
C LYS A 62 -4.28 10.67 -3.34
N THR A 63 -3.83 11.43 -4.34
CA THR A 63 -2.56 11.17 -5.04
C THR A 63 -1.75 12.44 -5.29
N TRP A 64 -0.43 12.31 -5.25
CA TRP A 64 0.52 13.39 -5.59
C TRP A 64 1.83 12.81 -6.13
N SER A 65 2.65 13.65 -6.77
CA SER A 65 3.97 13.27 -7.27
C SER A 65 5.08 13.86 -6.40
N SER A 66 6.15 13.10 -6.22
CA SER A 66 7.32 13.48 -5.42
C SER A 66 8.59 13.16 -6.19
N LEU A 67 9.50 14.13 -6.27
CA LEU A 67 10.85 13.94 -6.78
C LEU A 67 11.77 13.59 -5.62
N ARG A 68 12.56 12.52 -5.75
CA ARG A 68 13.48 12.07 -4.70
C ARG A 68 14.90 11.93 -5.22
N THR A 69 15.86 12.22 -4.36
CA THR A 69 17.28 11.93 -4.57
C THR A 69 17.75 10.99 -3.46
N LEU A 70 18.27 9.83 -3.84
CA LEU A 70 18.71 8.78 -2.94
C LEU A 70 20.24 8.80 -2.82
N ASP A 71 20.73 8.84 -1.59
CA ASP A 71 22.15 8.76 -1.26
C ASP A 71 22.36 7.58 -0.30
N PRO A 72 22.52 6.36 -0.83
CA PRO A 72 22.69 5.15 -0.01
C PRO A 72 24.02 5.13 0.75
N ALA A 73 25.05 5.86 0.28
CA ALA A 73 26.34 5.91 0.95
C ALA A 73 26.26 6.68 2.27
N ASN A 74 25.41 7.72 2.33
CA ASN A 74 25.20 8.52 3.53
C ASN A 74 23.87 8.24 4.25
N LEU A 75 23.08 7.27 3.76
CA LEU A 75 21.74 6.93 4.25
C LEU A 75 20.79 8.14 4.29
N ARG A 76 20.75 8.90 3.19
CA ARG A 76 19.92 10.10 3.05
C ARG A 76 18.97 10.00 1.87
N ILE A 77 17.76 10.52 2.04
CA ILE A 77 16.77 10.62 0.95
C ILE A 77 16.20 12.04 0.98
N THR A 78 16.52 12.84 -0.03
CA THR A 78 15.90 14.16 -0.21
C THR A 78 14.63 14.00 -1.01
N PHE A 79 13.56 14.70 -0.67
CA PHE A 79 12.29 14.65 -1.41
C PHE A 79 11.69 16.04 -1.61
N ARG A 80 10.96 16.20 -2.71
CA ARG A 80 10.24 17.43 -3.08
C ARG A 80 8.87 17.08 -3.60
N GLN A 81 7.83 17.66 -3.01
CA GLN A 81 6.49 17.59 -3.56
C GLN A 81 6.42 18.51 -4.78
N GLU A 82 6.10 17.95 -5.95
CA GLU A 82 6.14 18.72 -7.21
C GLU A 82 4.95 19.66 -7.37
N VAL A 83 3.77 19.24 -6.90
CA VAL A 83 2.54 20.04 -6.93
C VAL A 83 2.00 20.17 -5.52
N SER A 84 2.00 21.41 -5.02
CA SER A 84 1.44 21.77 -3.72
C SER A 84 0.09 22.48 -3.90
N THR A 85 -0.81 22.29 -2.93
CA THR A 85 -2.08 22.99 -2.87
C THR A 85 -1.95 24.20 -1.95
N PRO A 86 -2.49 25.39 -2.31
CA PRO A 86 -2.58 26.51 -1.39
C PRO A 86 -3.16 26.08 -0.02
N PRO A 87 -2.60 26.56 1.11
CA PRO A 87 -1.65 27.68 1.21
C PRO A 87 -0.18 27.32 0.97
N VAL A 88 0.18 26.07 0.64
CA VAL A 88 1.57 25.63 0.47
C VAL A 88 2.11 26.06 -0.91
N ALA A 89 3.21 26.83 -0.92
CA ALA A 89 3.89 27.21 -2.15
C ALA A 89 5.10 26.32 -2.50
N ALA A 90 5.70 25.68 -1.50
CA ALA A 90 6.68 24.61 -1.71
C ALA A 90 6.72 23.73 -0.45
N MET A 91 6.94 22.43 -0.65
CA MET A 91 7.11 21.44 0.40
C MET A 91 8.17 20.43 -0.03
N GLY A 92 9.10 20.14 0.87
CA GLY A 92 9.92 18.94 0.77
C GLY A 92 10.71 18.73 2.05
N GLY A 93 11.72 17.89 1.96
CA GLY A 93 12.42 17.46 3.15
C GLY A 93 13.57 16.51 2.89
N THR A 94 14.09 15.97 3.99
CA THR A 94 15.19 15.00 3.96
C THR A 94 15.02 13.98 5.07
N TRP A 95 15.05 12.71 4.70
CA TRP A 95 15.28 11.60 5.63
C TRP A 95 16.79 11.43 5.82
N ILE A 96 17.22 11.31 7.07
CA ILE A 96 18.60 10.96 7.44
C ILE A 96 18.52 9.82 8.46
N ILE A 97 19.22 8.71 8.17
CA ILE A 97 19.24 7.56 9.06
C ILE A 97 20.66 7.40 9.62
N GLU A 98 20.80 7.56 10.94
CA GLU A 98 22.09 7.53 11.64
C GLU A 98 22.20 6.20 12.43
N PRO A 99 23.25 5.39 12.21
CA PRO A 99 23.44 4.17 12.99
C PRO A 99 23.76 4.50 14.45
N LEU A 100 23.16 3.75 15.37
CA LEU A 100 23.45 3.79 16.80
C LEU A 100 24.07 2.46 17.26
N SER A 101 24.55 2.42 18.50
CA SER A 101 25.06 1.20 19.12
C SER A 101 23.94 0.17 19.36
N GLY A 102 24.24 -1.13 19.26
CA GLY A 102 23.30 -2.19 19.61
C GLY A 102 22.32 -2.58 18.49
N GLY A 103 22.55 -2.14 17.25
CA GLY A 103 21.70 -2.48 16.11
C GLY A 103 20.48 -1.57 15.93
N SER A 104 20.39 -0.48 16.69
CA SER A 104 19.37 0.57 16.55
C SER A 104 19.82 1.69 15.61
N ALA A 105 18.87 2.56 15.23
CA ALA A 105 19.13 3.72 14.38
C ALA A 105 18.31 4.93 14.84
N ARG A 106 18.85 6.13 14.62
CA ARG A 106 18.11 7.39 14.74
C ARG A 106 17.62 7.79 13.35
N ILE A 107 16.32 8.01 13.22
CA ILE A 107 15.69 8.54 12.01
C ILE A 107 15.44 10.02 12.26
N ARG A 108 15.97 10.88 11.39
CA ARG A 108 15.69 12.32 11.37
C ARG A 108 14.88 12.63 10.11
N LEU A 109 13.78 13.34 10.29
CA LEU A 109 12.91 13.85 9.23
C LEU A 109 12.95 15.37 9.28
N LEU A 110 13.60 15.95 8.27
CA LEU A 110 13.66 17.39 8.08
C LEU A 110 12.60 17.79 7.07
N HIS A 111 11.94 18.91 7.31
CA HIS A 111 11.07 19.55 6.33
C HIS A 111 11.52 20.97 6.07
N ASP A 112 11.40 21.40 4.82
CA ASP A 112 11.46 22.80 4.44
C ASP A 112 10.26 23.18 3.57
N TYR A 113 9.64 24.32 3.91
CA TYR A 113 8.39 24.75 3.30
C TYR A 113 8.19 26.26 3.36
N ARG A 114 7.27 26.75 2.54
CA ARG A 114 6.84 28.15 2.51
C ARG A 114 5.37 28.28 2.13
N ALA A 115 4.73 29.36 2.59
CA ALA A 115 3.38 29.73 2.19
C ALA A 115 3.38 30.51 0.87
N VAL A 116 2.26 30.47 0.15
CA VAL A 116 1.99 31.37 -0.98
C VAL A 116 2.06 32.82 -0.49
N ASP A 117 2.74 33.67 -1.25
CA ASP A 117 2.94 35.10 -0.97
C ASP A 117 3.56 35.43 0.41
N ASP A 118 4.26 34.46 1.02
CA ASP A 118 4.78 34.56 2.39
C ASP A 118 3.68 34.90 3.44
N ASP A 119 2.42 34.51 3.19
CA ASP A 119 1.29 34.79 4.09
C ASP A 119 1.53 34.21 5.51
N PRO A 120 1.56 35.04 6.56
CA PRO A 120 1.81 34.58 7.93
C PRO A 120 0.75 33.60 8.46
N ALA A 121 -0.52 33.76 8.06
CA ALA A 121 -1.61 32.89 8.52
C ALA A 121 -1.49 31.50 7.88
N GLY A 122 -1.30 31.46 6.56
CA GLY A 122 -1.00 30.24 5.82
C GLY A 122 0.26 29.55 6.34
N LEU A 123 1.34 30.30 6.61
CA LEU A 123 2.58 29.73 7.13
C LEU A 123 2.39 29.08 8.51
N LYS A 124 1.64 29.73 9.41
CA LYS A 124 1.31 29.17 10.72
C LYS A 124 0.51 27.87 10.59
N TRP A 125 -0.47 27.84 9.69
CA TRP A 125 -1.25 26.62 9.43
C TRP A 125 -0.37 25.48 8.90
N ILE A 126 0.58 25.78 8.00
CA ILE A 126 1.52 24.78 7.46
C ILE A 126 2.42 24.24 8.59
N ASP A 127 2.94 25.11 9.45
CA ASP A 127 3.81 24.71 10.58
C ASP A 127 3.09 23.72 11.52
N GLU A 128 1.85 24.02 11.91
CA GLU A 128 1.03 23.14 12.76
C GLU A 128 0.67 21.82 12.07
N ALA A 129 0.50 21.82 10.74
CA ALA A 129 0.23 20.62 9.96
C ALA A 129 1.49 19.74 9.84
N VAL A 130 2.64 20.34 9.55
CA VAL A 130 3.92 19.63 9.40
C VAL A 130 4.36 19.02 10.73
N ASP A 131 4.31 19.75 11.85
CA ASP A 131 4.71 19.20 13.15
C ASP A 131 3.86 17.99 13.54
N ARG A 132 2.53 18.11 13.42
CA ARG A 132 1.59 17.04 13.74
C ARG A 132 1.80 15.81 12.87
N ASN A 133 1.90 16.01 11.55
CA ASN A 133 2.05 14.91 10.59
C ASN A 133 3.41 14.23 10.76
N SER A 134 4.49 14.98 10.94
CA SER A 134 5.85 14.44 11.12
C SER A 134 5.95 13.57 12.38
N ARG A 135 5.36 14.01 13.50
CA ARG A 135 5.32 13.22 14.74
C ARG A 135 4.52 11.93 14.58
N ALA A 136 3.35 12.01 13.96
CA ALA A 136 2.50 10.84 13.72
C ALA A 136 3.18 9.85 12.74
N GLU A 137 3.81 10.36 11.70
CA GLU A 137 4.53 9.57 10.71
C GLU A 137 5.75 8.87 11.32
N LEU A 138 6.59 9.57 12.09
CA LEU A 138 7.75 8.96 12.76
C LEU A 138 7.34 7.92 13.80
N ALA A 139 6.27 8.18 14.57
CA ALA A 139 5.75 7.20 15.53
C ALA A 139 5.27 5.92 14.83
N ALA A 140 4.49 6.07 13.75
CA ALA A 140 4.03 4.93 12.96
C ALA A 140 5.18 4.20 12.26
N LEU A 141 6.15 4.95 11.72
CA LEU A 141 7.33 4.41 11.06
C LEU A 141 8.17 3.58 12.04
N LYS A 142 8.40 4.06 13.27
CA LYS A 142 9.09 3.29 14.31
C LYS A 142 8.42 1.94 14.51
N THR A 143 7.13 1.95 14.84
CA THR A 143 6.37 0.72 15.08
C THR A 143 6.44 -0.21 13.87
N ASN A 144 6.21 0.30 12.67
CA ASN A 144 6.10 -0.56 11.49
C ASN A 144 7.46 -1.03 10.95
N VAL A 145 8.54 -0.28 11.14
CA VAL A 145 9.90 -0.71 10.75
C VAL A 145 10.42 -1.77 11.70
N GLU A 146 10.23 -1.59 13.00
CA GLU A 146 10.56 -2.60 14.01
C GLU A 146 9.76 -3.88 13.76
N LEU A 147 8.45 -3.74 13.52
CA LEU A 147 7.61 -4.86 13.12
C LEU A 147 8.06 -5.45 11.79
N ALA A 148 8.28 -4.67 10.73
CA ALA A 148 8.66 -5.22 9.42
C ALA A 148 10.01 -5.95 9.47
N HIS A 149 10.94 -5.48 10.29
CA HIS A 149 12.21 -6.14 10.52
C HIS A 149 12.04 -7.45 11.30
N ALA A 150 11.29 -7.43 12.41
CA ALA A 150 11.01 -8.63 13.19
C ALA A 150 10.09 -9.63 12.46
N ALA A 151 9.22 -9.12 11.59
CA ALA A 151 8.19 -9.89 10.89
C ALA A 151 8.65 -10.44 9.55
N GLU A 152 9.94 -10.35 9.21
CA GLU A 152 10.48 -10.87 7.95
C GLU A 152 10.12 -12.36 7.78
N GLU A 153 10.16 -13.14 8.86
CA GLU A 153 9.80 -14.57 8.87
C GLU A 153 8.29 -14.85 8.80
N ILE A 154 7.43 -13.90 9.19
CA ILE A 154 5.97 -14.03 9.16
C ILE A 154 5.32 -13.22 8.02
N THR A 155 6.14 -12.56 7.20
CA THR A 155 5.74 -11.93 5.97
C THR A 155 5.86 -12.94 4.83
N PHE A 156 4.89 -12.94 3.92
CA PHE A 156 4.99 -13.75 2.72
C PHE A 156 4.21 -13.19 1.54
N SER A 157 4.64 -13.58 0.36
CA SER A 157 4.00 -13.24 -0.90
C SER A 157 3.78 -14.50 -1.74
N PHE A 158 2.70 -14.52 -2.52
CA PHE A 158 2.42 -15.57 -3.49
C PHE A 158 1.53 -15.03 -4.61
N GLU A 159 1.50 -15.76 -5.72
CA GLU A 159 0.75 -15.40 -6.92
C GLU A 159 -0.02 -16.61 -7.44
N ASP A 160 -1.23 -16.37 -7.95
CA ASP A 160 -2.03 -17.33 -8.70
C ASP A 160 -2.30 -16.76 -10.09
N THR A 161 -2.07 -17.54 -11.15
CA THR A 161 -2.25 -17.11 -12.55
C THR A 161 -3.22 -18.03 -13.29
N VAL A 162 -4.13 -17.43 -14.06
CA VAL A 162 -5.04 -18.12 -14.98
C VAL A 162 -4.80 -17.60 -16.40
N GLN A 163 -4.76 -18.52 -17.36
CA GLN A 163 -4.71 -18.21 -18.79
C GLN A 163 -6.13 -18.04 -19.32
N ILE A 164 -6.36 -16.97 -20.08
CA ILE A 164 -7.68 -16.59 -20.58
C ILE A 164 -7.62 -16.41 -22.10
N ALA A 165 -8.49 -17.09 -22.84
CA ALA A 165 -8.60 -17.00 -24.29
C ALA A 165 -9.47 -15.80 -24.74
N GLY A 166 -9.18 -14.62 -24.19
CA GLY A 166 -9.89 -13.36 -24.41
C GLY A 166 -8.96 -12.14 -24.34
N SER A 167 -9.52 -10.93 -24.23
CA SER A 167 -8.73 -9.69 -24.17
C SER A 167 -8.32 -9.34 -22.73
N ALA A 168 -7.17 -8.66 -22.56
CA ALA A 168 -6.80 -8.13 -21.24
C ALA A 168 -7.81 -7.09 -20.75
N LYS A 169 -8.41 -6.33 -21.67
CA LYS A 169 -9.45 -5.35 -21.37
C LYS A 169 -10.66 -6.00 -20.70
N ASP A 170 -11.20 -7.08 -21.24
CA ASP A 170 -12.41 -7.69 -20.67
C ASP A 170 -12.14 -8.35 -19.31
N ALA A 171 -10.98 -9.00 -19.16
CA ALA A 171 -10.56 -9.55 -17.87
C ALA A 171 -10.32 -8.45 -16.82
N TYR A 172 -9.69 -7.34 -17.23
CA TYR A 172 -9.50 -6.16 -16.38
C TYR A 172 -10.84 -5.54 -15.97
N ASP A 173 -11.73 -5.29 -16.93
CA ASP A 173 -13.03 -4.65 -16.68
C ASP A 173 -13.86 -5.48 -15.69
N PHE A 174 -13.83 -6.82 -15.78
CA PHE A 174 -14.50 -7.69 -14.83
C PHE A 174 -14.05 -7.45 -13.38
N VAL A 175 -12.73 -7.31 -13.15
CA VAL A 175 -12.15 -7.08 -11.81
C VAL A 175 -12.28 -5.62 -11.37
N ASN A 176 -12.17 -4.68 -12.33
CA ASN A 176 -12.29 -3.25 -12.10
C ASN A 176 -13.71 -2.85 -11.69
N GLU A 177 -14.73 -3.40 -12.33
CA GLU A 177 -16.15 -3.13 -12.08
C GLU A 177 -16.67 -3.89 -10.84
N ALA A 178 -16.01 -3.73 -9.69
CA ALA A 178 -16.34 -4.48 -8.48
C ALA A 178 -17.74 -4.16 -7.92
N GLY A 179 -18.33 -3.02 -8.30
CA GLY A 179 -19.73 -2.72 -8.02
C GLY A 179 -20.71 -3.78 -8.54
N LEU A 180 -20.32 -4.54 -9.57
CA LEU A 180 -21.14 -5.61 -10.18
C LEU A 180 -20.81 -7.00 -9.63
N TRP A 181 -19.92 -7.11 -8.64
CA TRP A 181 -19.51 -8.42 -8.10
C TRP A 181 -20.64 -9.16 -7.39
N VAL A 182 -21.65 -8.47 -6.83
CA VAL A 182 -22.83 -9.14 -6.25
C VAL A 182 -23.57 -9.98 -7.31
N GLU A 183 -23.59 -9.51 -8.56
CA GLU A 183 -24.26 -10.19 -9.68
C GLU A 183 -23.36 -11.24 -10.34
N ARG A 184 -22.03 -11.04 -10.26
CA ARG A 184 -21.02 -11.83 -10.99
C ARG A 184 -20.35 -12.93 -10.16
N LEU A 185 -20.26 -12.76 -8.84
CA LEU A 185 -19.50 -13.65 -7.94
C LEU A 185 -20.43 -14.28 -6.89
N PRO A 186 -20.70 -15.61 -6.95
CA PRO A 186 -21.64 -16.29 -6.06
C PRO A 186 -21.34 -16.18 -4.56
N HIS A 187 -20.08 -15.92 -4.19
CA HIS A 187 -19.62 -15.83 -2.81
C HIS A 187 -19.71 -14.41 -2.22
N VAL A 188 -20.08 -13.41 -3.03
CA VAL A 188 -20.20 -12.01 -2.62
C VAL A 188 -21.65 -11.72 -2.25
N ALA A 189 -21.89 -11.38 -0.98
CA ALA A 189 -23.22 -11.12 -0.45
C ALA A 189 -23.68 -9.67 -0.62
N SER A 190 -22.74 -8.72 -0.51
CA SER A 190 -23.00 -7.29 -0.63
C SER A 190 -21.73 -6.58 -1.09
N VAL A 191 -21.90 -5.45 -1.79
CA VAL A 191 -20.82 -4.55 -2.18
C VAL A 191 -21.25 -3.10 -1.91
N ARG A 192 -20.33 -2.31 -1.37
CA ARG A 192 -20.36 -0.86 -1.35
C ARG A 192 -19.11 -0.37 -2.07
N PHE A 193 -19.33 0.29 -3.19
CA PHE A 193 -18.27 0.69 -4.11
C PHE A 193 -18.38 2.19 -4.40
N SER A 194 -17.26 2.91 -4.31
CA SER A 194 -17.17 4.30 -4.74
C SER A 194 -15.86 4.57 -5.49
N GLU A 195 -15.92 5.51 -6.42
CA GLU A 195 -14.80 5.97 -7.24
C GLU A 195 -14.94 7.47 -7.47
N ASP A 196 -14.67 8.26 -6.43
CA ASP A 196 -14.79 9.73 -6.50
C ASP A 196 -13.69 10.36 -7.37
N THR A 197 -12.57 9.66 -7.51
CA THR A 197 -11.45 10.02 -8.40
C THR A 197 -11.21 8.86 -9.37
N PRO A 198 -11.17 9.09 -10.69
CA PRO A 198 -10.94 8.03 -11.66
C PRO A 198 -9.70 7.19 -11.35
N GLY A 199 -9.87 5.87 -11.32
CA GLY A 199 -8.82 4.91 -10.98
C GLY A 199 -8.54 4.77 -9.48
N LEU A 200 -9.24 5.49 -8.60
CA LEU A 200 -9.04 5.40 -7.15
C LEU A 200 -10.34 5.02 -6.45
N GLN A 201 -10.40 3.78 -6.02
CA GLN A 201 -11.64 3.12 -5.64
C GLN A 201 -11.64 2.75 -4.16
N THR A 202 -12.79 2.86 -3.53
CA THR A 202 -13.08 2.24 -2.23
C THR A 202 -14.02 1.06 -2.46
N LEU A 203 -13.62 -0.11 -1.98
CA LEU A 203 -14.40 -1.34 -2.06
C LEU A 203 -14.59 -1.91 -0.66
N GLU A 204 -15.82 -1.89 -0.17
CA GLU A 204 -16.27 -2.64 1.00
C GLU A 204 -17.20 -3.76 0.53
N MET A 205 -16.96 -4.99 0.98
CA MET A 205 -17.76 -6.14 0.56
C MET A 205 -17.93 -7.15 1.69
N ASP A 206 -19.08 -7.80 1.69
CA ASP A 206 -19.36 -8.96 2.52
C ASP A 206 -19.21 -10.24 1.70
N THR A 207 -18.37 -11.16 2.18
CA THR A 207 -18.15 -12.46 1.55
C THR A 207 -18.65 -13.58 2.44
N ARG A 208 -19.32 -14.58 1.85
CA ARG A 208 -19.77 -15.78 2.57
C ARG A 208 -18.69 -16.85 2.49
N ALA A 209 -18.20 -17.28 3.64
CA ALA A 209 -17.31 -18.44 3.74
C ALA A 209 -18.12 -19.75 3.62
N LYS A 210 -17.40 -20.86 3.37
CA LYS A 210 -18.02 -22.19 3.22
C LYS A 210 -18.74 -22.69 4.47
N ASP A 211 -18.34 -22.20 5.64
CA ASP A 211 -18.96 -22.51 6.93
C ASP A 211 -20.23 -21.67 7.21
N GLY A 212 -20.64 -20.81 6.26
CA GLY A 212 -21.81 -19.94 6.37
C GLY A 212 -21.54 -18.62 7.10
N SER A 213 -20.34 -18.41 7.64
CA SER A 213 -19.95 -17.13 8.23
C SER A 213 -19.82 -16.04 7.17
N THR A 214 -20.09 -14.79 7.56
CA THR A 214 -19.95 -13.62 6.69
C THR A 214 -18.78 -12.77 7.16
N HIS A 215 -17.92 -12.38 6.24
CA HIS A 215 -16.74 -11.56 6.51
C HIS A 215 -16.82 -10.25 5.73
N THR A 216 -16.87 -9.14 6.47
CA THR A 216 -16.75 -7.79 5.91
C THR A 216 -15.29 -7.44 5.70
N THR A 217 -14.96 -7.00 4.50
CA THR A 217 -13.63 -6.47 4.16
C THR A 217 -13.77 -5.11 3.53
N LYS A 218 -12.82 -4.22 3.79
CA LYS A 218 -12.73 -2.90 3.16
C LYS A 218 -11.32 -2.73 2.61
N SER A 219 -11.23 -2.28 1.37
CA SER A 219 -9.98 -2.03 0.65
C SER A 219 -10.04 -0.73 -0.13
N TYR A 220 -8.87 -0.13 -0.32
CA TYR A 220 -8.67 0.89 -1.33
C TYR A 220 -7.92 0.29 -2.50
N ARG A 221 -8.31 0.64 -3.73
CA ARG A 221 -7.72 0.12 -4.96
C ARG A 221 -7.25 1.27 -5.86
N VAL A 222 -6.11 1.07 -6.51
CA VAL A 222 -5.55 1.95 -7.53
C VAL A 222 -5.53 1.18 -8.84
N ALA A 223 -6.33 1.63 -9.80
CA ALA A 223 -6.60 0.94 -11.05
C ALA A 223 -5.89 1.66 -12.21
N PHE A 224 -5.16 0.89 -13.01
CA PHE A 224 -4.40 1.33 -14.18
C PHE A 224 -4.93 0.60 -15.42
N PRO A 225 -5.85 1.23 -16.17
CA PRO A 225 -6.48 0.60 -17.32
C PRO A 225 -5.45 0.24 -18.40
N HIS A 226 -5.46 -0.97 -18.96
CA HIS A 226 -6.25 -2.17 -18.61
C HIS A 226 -5.34 -3.30 -18.11
N HIS A 227 -4.27 -2.96 -17.40
CA HIS A 227 -3.17 -3.90 -17.11
C HIS A 227 -2.97 -4.21 -15.63
N THR A 228 -3.43 -3.34 -14.71
CA THR A 228 -3.13 -3.53 -13.28
C THR A 228 -4.16 -2.92 -12.35
N ILE A 229 -4.50 -3.60 -11.26
CA ILE A 229 -5.23 -3.05 -10.12
C ILE A 229 -4.47 -3.41 -8.84
N VAL A 230 -3.94 -2.43 -8.13
CA VAL A 230 -3.26 -2.61 -6.85
C VAL A 230 -4.22 -2.30 -5.72
N TYR A 231 -4.16 -3.01 -4.60
CA TYR A 231 -5.04 -2.73 -3.47
C TYR A 231 -4.38 -2.94 -2.11
N LYS A 232 -4.92 -2.22 -1.12
CA LYS A 232 -4.58 -2.37 0.30
C LYS A 232 -5.87 -2.57 1.09
N GLN A 233 -5.93 -3.65 1.87
CA GLN A 233 -7.04 -3.91 2.76
C GLN A 233 -6.84 -3.19 4.10
N VAL A 234 -7.88 -2.50 4.56
CA VAL A 234 -7.86 -1.67 5.79
C VAL A 234 -8.75 -2.22 6.89
N THR A 235 -9.78 -3.00 6.55
CA THR A 235 -10.49 -3.85 7.52
C THR A 235 -10.00 -5.28 7.34
N LEU A 236 -9.09 -5.72 8.22
CA LEU A 236 -8.36 -6.99 8.12
C LEU A 236 -9.01 -8.09 8.97
N PRO A 237 -9.03 -9.36 8.51
CA PRO A 237 -9.26 -10.52 9.36
C PRO A 237 -8.24 -10.63 10.49
N ALA A 238 -8.63 -11.26 11.59
CA ALA A 238 -7.84 -11.32 12.83
C ALA A 238 -6.42 -11.91 12.68
N LEU A 239 -6.19 -12.75 11.68
CA LEU A 239 -4.89 -13.41 11.44
C LEU A 239 -3.88 -12.54 10.67
N MET A 240 -4.24 -11.32 10.25
CA MET A 240 -3.36 -10.48 9.43
C MET A 240 -3.20 -9.09 10.05
N THR A 241 -1.97 -8.58 10.08
CA THR A 241 -1.66 -7.18 10.39
C THR A 241 -1.47 -6.33 9.12
N LEU A 242 -1.25 -6.98 7.98
CA LEU A 242 -1.18 -6.35 6.67
C LEU A 242 -1.69 -7.31 5.59
N HIS A 243 -2.47 -6.79 4.66
CA HIS A 243 -2.79 -7.45 3.40
C HIS A 243 -2.82 -6.42 2.27
N THR A 244 -1.92 -6.61 1.32
CA THR A 244 -1.88 -5.89 0.04
C THR A 244 -1.96 -6.92 -1.08
N GLY A 245 -2.41 -6.51 -2.25
CA GLY A 245 -2.36 -7.36 -3.42
C GLY A 245 -2.42 -6.60 -4.72
N ARG A 246 -2.23 -7.36 -5.80
CA ARG A 246 -2.14 -6.83 -7.15
C ARG A 246 -2.78 -7.79 -8.13
N TRP A 247 -3.68 -7.27 -8.94
CA TRP A 247 -4.17 -7.92 -10.14
C TRP A 247 -3.35 -7.42 -11.32
N THR A 248 -2.82 -8.31 -12.14
CA THR A 248 -2.14 -7.95 -13.40
C THR A 248 -2.75 -8.72 -14.57
N PHE A 249 -2.78 -8.08 -15.73
CA PHE A 249 -3.34 -8.62 -16.97
C PHE A 249 -2.30 -8.41 -18.07
N THR A 250 -1.59 -9.48 -18.43
CA THR A 250 -0.48 -9.43 -19.39
C THR A 250 -0.87 -10.16 -20.67
N GLU A 251 -0.97 -9.42 -21.78
CA GLU A 251 -1.26 -10.03 -23.08
C GLU A 251 -0.07 -10.83 -23.60
N TYR A 252 -0.35 -11.92 -24.31
CA TYR A 252 0.62 -12.72 -25.05
C TYR A 252 -0.01 -13.25 -26.34
N ASP A 253 0.80 -13.87 -27.19
CA ASP A 253 0.32 -14.49 -28.44
C ASP A 253 -0.69 -15.62 -28.13
N GLY A 254 -1.98 -15.29 -28.20
CA GLY A 254 -3.08 -16.24 -28.01
C GLY A 254 -3.99 -15.98 -26.80
N GLY A 255 -3.73 -14.95 -25.98
CA GLY A 255 -4.63 -14.60 -24.87
C GLY A 255 -4.04 -13.63 -23.86
N VAL A 256 -4.57 -13.67 -22.63
CA VAL A 256 -4.09 -12.88 -21.49
C VAL A 256 -3.78 -13.78 -20.30
N ALA A 257 -2.65 -13.52 -19.65
CA ALA A 257 -2.30 -14.08 -18.36
C ALA A 257 -2.82 -13.13 -17.28
N ALA A 258 -3.86 -13.55 -16.57
CA ALA A 258 -4.43 -12.81 -15.44
C ALA A 258 -3.86 -13.37 -14.13
N THR A 259 -3.17 -12.53 -13.36
CA THR A 259 -2.48 -12.92 -12.14
C THR A 259 -3.02 -12.15 -10.94
N SER A 260 -3.23 -12.85 -9.83
CA SER A 260 -3.53 -12.27 -8.52
C SER A 260 -2.38 -12.52 -7.57
N GLN A 261 -1.74 -11.45 -7.12
CA GLN A 261 -0.63 -11.45 -6.16
C GLN A 261 -1.13 -10.97 -4.79
N HIS A 262 -0.63 -11.60 -3.73
CA HIS A 262 -0.92 -11.23 -2.34
C HIS A 262 0.37 -11.07 -1.57
N THR A 263 0.46 -10.03 -0.73
CA THR A 263 1.47 -9.90 0.32
C THR A 263 0.78 -9.74 1.67
N VAL A 264 1.18 -10.58 2.61
CA VAL A 264 0.56 -10.73 3.92
C VAL A 264 1.62 -10.62 5.01
N VAL A 265 1.26 -9.99 6.12
CA VAL A 265 1.96 -10.11 7.41
C VAL A 265 0.99 -10.73 8.40
N LEU A 266 1.39 -11.83 9.04
CA LEU A 266 0.54 -12.54 10.01
C LEU A 266 0.46 -11.78 11.34
N ASN A 267 -0.68 -11.93 12.03
CA ASN A 267 -0.85 -11.56 13.42
C ASN A 267 -0.63 -12.78 14.31
N THR A 268 0.58 -12.95 14.83
CA THR A 268 0.98 -14.12 15.63
C THR A 268 0.21 -14.24 16.95
N GLU A 269 -0.15 -13.11 17.56
CA GLU A 269 -0.90 -13.06 18.82
C GLU A 269 -2.30 -13.71 18.71
N ASN A 270 -2.87 -13.71 17.49
CA ASN A 270 -4.19 -14.25 17.22
C ASN A 270 -4.20 -15.70 16.74
N ILE A 271 -3.04 -16.32 16.48
CA ILE A 271 -2.97 -17.67 15.90
C ILE A 271 -3.68 -18.68 16.81
N ALA A 272 -3.26 -18.76 18.08
CA ALA A 272 -3.82 -19.73 19.02
C ALA A 272 -5.34 -19.55 19.22
N ARG A 273 -5.81 -18.31 19.20
CA ARG A 273 -7.23 -17.96 19.38
C ARG A 273 -8.08 -18.34 18.16
N VAL A 274 -7.54 -18.21 16.95
CA VAL A 274 -8.30 -18.40 15.70
C VAL A 274 -8.19 -19.83 15.18
N LEU A 275 -7.00 -20.43 15.26
CA LEU A 275 -6.70 -21.75 14.68
C LEU A 275 -6.57 -22.87 15.72
N GLY A 276 -6.60 -22.52 17.01
CA GLY A 276 -6.48 -23.46 18.13
C GLY A 276 -5.11 -23.41 18.82
N PRO A 277 -5.01 -23.91 20.07
CA PRO A 277 -3.86 -23.68 20.94
C PRO A 277 -2.53 -24.26 20.43
N GLU A 278 -2.57 -25.31 19.61
CA GLU A 278 -1.39 -25.97 19.06
C GLU A 278 -0.98 -25.42 17.68
N ALA A 279 -1.70 -24.44 17.14
CA ALA A 279 -1.45 -23.91 15.81
C ALA A 279 -0.16 -23.08 15.76
N THR A 280 0.63 -23.32 14.73
CA THR A 280 1.92 -22.67 14.49
C THR A 280 1.79 -21.51 13.48
N VAL A 281 2.88 -20.75 13.33
CA VAL A 281 3.04 -19.77 12.24
C VAL A 281 2.92 -20.43 10.86
N ALA A 282 3.40 -21.67 10.70
CA ALA A 282 3.31 -22.40 9.45
C ALA A 282 1.85 -22.75 9.13
N ASP A 283 1.09 -23.21 10.11
CA ASP A 283 -0.34 -23.50 9.96
C ASP A 283 -1.13 -22.23 9.61
N ALA A 284 -0.83 -21.10 10.27
CA ALA A 284 -1.44 -19.82 9.95
C ALA A 284 -1.12 -19.33 8.54
N ARG A 285 0.13 -19.51 8.09
CA ARG A 285 0.57 -19.19 6.73
C ARG A 285 -0.17 -20.04 5.70
N GLU A 286 -0.26 -21.35 5.92
CA GLU A 286 -0.98 -22.27 5.02
C GLU A 286 -2.47 -21.93 4.96
N TYR A 287 -3.10 -21.71 6.11
CA TYR A 287 -4.51 -21.33 6.21
C TYR A 287 -4.81 -20.03 5.45
N VAL A 288 -4.06 -18.96 5.73
CA VAL A 288 -4.28 -17.66 5.09
C VAL A 288 -4.00 -17.73 3.59
N ARG A 289 -2.90 -18.38 3.17
CA ARG A 289 -2.59 -18.59 1.76
C ARG A 289 -3.71 -19.36 1.05
N GLY A 290 -4.19 -20.45 1.64
CA GLY A 290 -5.24 -21.28 1.08
C GLY A 290 -6.56 -20.53 0.89
N ALA A 291 -6.96 -19.74 1.90
CA ALA A 291 -8.17 -18.92 1.85
C ALA A 291 -8.09 -17.85 0.75
N LEU A 292 -7.00 -17.07 0.73
CA LEU A 292 -6.79 -16.01 -0.26
C LEU A 292 -6.65 -16.56 -1.69
N SER A 293 -5.82 -17.58 -1.89
CA SER A 293 -5.64 -18.23 -3.20
C SER A 293 -6.94 -18.80 -3.75
N THR A 294 -7.76 -19.44 -2.89
CA THR A 294 -9.05 -20.00 -3.31
C THR A 294 -10.02 -18.90 -3.77
N ASN A 295 -10.09 -17.79 -3.03
CA ASN A 295 -10.95 -16.67 -3.40
C ASN A 295 -10.48 -16.02 -4.72
N SER A 296 -9.18 -15.76 -4.85
CA SER A 296 -8.62 -15.13 -6.03
C SER A 296 -8.73 -15.98 -7.28
N ARG A 297 -8.45 -17.30 -7.19
CA ARG A 297 -8.64 -18.21 -8.32
C ARG A 297 -10.10 -18.35 -8.73
N ALA A 298 -11.04 -18.30 -7.79
CA ALA A 298 -12.47 -18.28 -8.13
C ALA A 298 -12.83 -17.01 -8.92
N THR A 299 -12.36 -15.84 -8.46
CA THR A 299 -12.55 -14.56 -9.16
C THR A 299 -11.91 -14.56 -10.55
N LEU A 300 -10.68 -15.04 -10.69
CA LEU A 300 -10.00 -15.18 -11.98
C LEU A 300 -10.73 -16.17 -12.92
N GLY A 301 -11.30 -17.24 -12.38
CA GLY A 301 -12.12 -18.19 -13.14
C GLY A 301 -13.36 -17.51 -13.73
N HIS A 302 -14.09 -16.72 -12.94
CA HIS A 302 -15.23 -15.97 -13.45
C HIS A 302 -14.83 -14.86 -14.44
N ALA A 303 -13.69 -14.20 -14.21
CA ALA A 303 -13.16 -13.22 -15.15
C ALA A 303 -12.79 -13.86 -16.50
N ARG A 304 -12.22 -15.08 -16.46
CA ARG A 304 -11.93 -15.87 -17.66
C ARG A 304 -13.21 -16.17 -18.42
N ASP A 305 -14.19 -16.78 -17.77
CA ASP A 305 -15.43 -17.20 -18.41
C ASP A 305 -16.13 -15.97 -19.04
N TYR A 306 -16.16 -14.83 -18.34
CA TYR A 306 -16.68 -13.56 -18.86
C TYR A 306 -15.94 -13.03 -20.10
N ALA A 307 -14.61 -13.07 -20.09
CA ALA A 307 -13.81 -12.56 -21.20
C ALA A 307 -13.84 -13.48 -22.43
N GLU A 308 -13.97 -14.79 -22.22
CA GLU A 308 -14.08 -15.79 -23.30
C GLU A 308 -15.46 -15.75 -23.97
N ASP A 309 -16.54 -15.49 -23.22
CA ASP A 309 -17.90 -15.35 -23.76
C ASP A 309 -18.11 -14.11 -24.64
N LYS A 310 -17.23 -13.11 -24.51
CA LYS A 310 -17.28 -11.87 -25.30
C LYS A 310 -16.54 -11.94 -26.64
N ARG A 311 -15.89 -13.06 -26.92
CA ARG A 311 -15.07 -13.25 -28.12
C ARG A 311 -15.90 -13.35 -29.41
#